data_AF-A0A7C6EKJ9-F1
#
_entry.id   AF-A0A7C6EKJ9-F1
#
_cell.length_a   1.000
_cell.length_b   1.000
_cell.length_c   1.000
_cell.angle_alpha   90.00
_cell.angle_beta   90.00
_cell.angle_gamma   90.00
#
_symmetry.space_group_name_H-M   'P 1'
#
loop_
_entity.id
_entity.type
_entity.pdbx_description
1 polymer ?
#
loop_
_entity_poly.entity_id
_entity_poly.type
_entity_poly.pdbx_seq_one_letter_code
_entity_poly.pdbx_strand_id
1 'polypeptide(L)'
;MKPAEAKDWAAELAAAIVVCDTQGTIIYLNRQAEIDFEADGGAQLLGKNVLDCHPEPARTKLQDLLRNQKSHVYTVEKGGIKKLICQVPWSKEGKYAGLVEISLVIPSHLPHYIR
;
A
#
# COMPACT_ATOMS: atom_id res chain seq x y z
N MET A 1 -24.71 20.39 13.88
CA MET A 1 -24.69 19.07 13.20
C MET A 1 -23.45 18.33 13.70
N LYS A 2 -23.57 17.15 14.33
CA LYS A 2 -22.40 16.35 14.71
C LYS A 2 -21.70 15.91 13.42
N PRO A 3 -20.36 15.98 13.29
CA PRO A 3 -19.68 15.40 12.14
C PRO A 3 -20.08 13.92 12.06
N ALA A 4 -20.48 13.46 10.87
CA ALA A 4 -20.63 12.03 10.65
C ALA A 4 -19.29 11.37 10.96
N GLU A 5 -19.28 10.40 11.89
CA GLU A 5 -18.09 9.62 12.17
C GLU A 5 -17.73 8.86 10.89
N ALA A 6 -16.64 9.25 10.23
CA ALA A 6 -16.06 8.52 9.11
C ALA A 6 -15.45 7.20 9.64
N LYS A 7 -16.32 6.27 10.05
CA LYS A 7 -15.93 4.93 10.45
C LYS A 7 -15.52 4.17 9.20
N ASP A 8 -14.30 3.65 9.23
CA ASP A 8 -13.76 2.72 8.24
C ASP A 8 -13.64 3.24 6.80
N TRP A 9 -13.35 4.54 6.65
CA TRP A 9 -13.09 5.16 5.34
C TRP A 9 -12.02 4.45 4.52
N ALA A 10 -11.05 3.81 5.18
CA ALA A 10 -9.95 3.11 4.51
C ALA A 10 -10.43 1.84 3.80
N ALA A 11 -11.43 1.14 4.36
CA ALA A 11 -12.00 -0.06 3.74
C ALA A 11 -12.67 0.22 2.39
N GLU A 12 -13.31 1.39 2.26
CA GLU A 12 -14.08 1.78 1.06
C GLU A 12 -13.31 2.70 0.10
N LEU A 13 -12.11 3.16 0.48
CA LEU A 13 -11.30 4.03 -0.38
C LEU A 13 -10.97 3.31 -1.70
N ALA A 14 -11.20 3.99 -2.83
CA ALA A 14 -10.84 3.52 -4.17
C ALA A 14 -9.33 3.60 -4.49
N ALA A 15 -8.49 3.41 -3.46
CA ALA A 15 -7.05 3.23 -3.56
C ALA A 15 -6.71 1.95 -2.80
N ALA A 16 -5.87 1.10 -3.36
CA ALA A 16 -5.45 -0.12 -2.68
C ALA A 16 -4.56 0.24 -1.48
N ILE A 17 -4.91 -0.27 -0.31
CA ILE A 17 -4.14 -0.13 0.92
C ILE A 17 -3.71 -1.52 1.38
N VAL A 18 -2.40 -1.70 1.56
CA VAL A 18 -1.80 -2.91 2.15
C VAL A 18 -0.98 -2.48 3.36
N VAL A 19 -1.18 -3.13 4.50
CA VAL A 19 -0.34 -2.91 5.69
C VAL A 19 0.37 -4.21 6.04
N CYS A 20 1.68 -4.13 6.26
CA CYS A 20 2.45 -5.23 6.80
C CYS A 20 3.11 -4.88 8.14
N ASP A 21 3.39 -5.91 8.92
CA ASP A 21 4.18 -5.80 10.16
C ASP A 21 5.68 -5.61 9.87
N THR A 22 6.50 -5.53 10.92
CA THR A 22 7.96 -5.34 10.79
C THR A 22 8.68 -6.52 10.12
N GLN A 23 8.06 -7.70 10.06
CA GLN A 23 8.59 -8.88 9.39
C GLN A 23 8.08 -9.01 7.94
N GLY A 24 7.20 -8.10 7.51
CA GLY A 24 6.56 -8.12 6.20
C GLY A 24 5.29 -8.97 6.13
N THR A 25 4.76 -9.47 7.25
CA THR A 25 3.47 -10.18 7.26
C THR A 25 2.35 -9.20 6.97
N ILE A 26 1.51 -9.48 5.97
CA ILE A 26 0.36 -8.64 5.64
C ILE A 26 -0.68 -8.79 6.75
N ILE A 27 -1.02 -7.68 7.41
CA ILE A 27 -1.97 -7.62 8.53
C ILE A 27 -3.27 -6.89 8.18
N TYR A 28 -3.31 -6.20 7.03
CA TYR A 28 -4.51 -5.55 6.53
C TYR A 28 -4.46 -5.39 5.01
N LEU A 29 -5.63 -5.57 4.39
CA LEU A 29 -5.94 -5.25 3.01
C LEU A 29 -7.29 -4.52 3.02
N ASN A 30 -7.44 -3.46 2.24
CA ASN A 30 -8.77 -2.91 1.99
C ASN A 30 -9.43 -3.57 0.78
N ARG A 31 -10.72 -3.28 0.56
CA ARG A 31 -11.49 -3.87 -0.54
C ARG A 31 -10.85 -3.64 -1.91
N GLN A 32 -10.29 -2.44 -2.14
CA GLN A 32 -9.62 -2.15 -3.41
C GLN A 32 -8.35 -2.98 -3.59
N ALA A 33 -7.56 -3.22 -2.54
CA ALA A 33 -6.39 -4.09 -2.61
C ALA A 33 -6.77 -5.54 -2.91
N GLU A 34 -7.81 -6.07 -2.28
CA GLU A 34 -8.29 -7.44 -2.56
C GLU A 34 -8.66 -7.62 -4.04
N ILE A 35 -9.31 -6.62 -4.64
CA ILE A 35 -9.66 -6.61 -6.07
C ILE A 35 -8.41 -6.48 -6.94
N ASP A 36 -7.55 -5.51 -6.65
CA ASP A 36 -6.33 -5.24 -7.43
C ASP A 36 -5.38 -6.44 -7.48
N PHE A 37 -5.35 -7.24 -6.41
CA PHE A 37 -4.49 -8.41 -6.25
C PHE A 37 -5.25 -9.75 -6.35
N GLU A 38 -6.45 -9.79 -6.92
CA GLU A 38 -7.25 -11.01 -7.05
C GLU A 38 -6.48 -12.15 -7.74
N ALA A 39 -5.73 -11.82 -8.81
CA ALA A 39 -4.88 -12.77 -9.53
C ALA A 39 -3.72 -13.32 -8.69
N ASP A 40 -3.30 -12.59 -7.66
CA ASP A 40 -2.21 -12.95 -6.75
C ASP A 40 -2.73 -13.56 -5.42
N GLY A 41 -4.06 -13.75 -5.29
CA GLY A 41 -4.72 -14.37 -4.14
C GLY A 41 -5.72 -13.48 -3.39
N GLY A 42 -5.78 -12.18 -3.71
CA GLY A 42 -6.73 -11.22 -3.14
C GLY A 42 -6.75 -11.25 -1.61
N ALA A 43 -7.91 -11.47 -1.01
CA ALA A 43 -8.08 -11.58 0.45
C ALA A 43 -7.20 -12.67 1.10
N GLN A 44 -6.79 -13.71 0.36
CA GLN A 44 -5.94 -14.78 0.88
C GLN A 44 -4.48 -14.35 1.10
N LEU A 45 -4.11 -13.14 0.66
CA LEU A 45 -2.81 -12.53 0.95
C LEU A 45 -2.69 -12.12 2.42
N LEU A 46 -3.80 -11.97 3.15
CA LEU A 46 -3.76 -11.69 4.59
C LEU A 46 -3.00 -12.81 5.33
N GLY A 47 -2.01 -12.44 6.13
CA GLY A 47 -1.12 -13.37 6.83
C GLY A 47 0.03 -13.92 5.98
N LYS A 48 0.11 -13.62 4.68
CA LYS A 48 1.27 -13.95 3.84
C LYS A 48 2.38 -12.91 4.01
N ASN A 49 3.60 -13.26 3.61
CA ASN A 49 4.70 -12.30 3.63
C ASN A 49 4.76 -11.52 2.31
N VAL A 50 4.76 -10.19 2.40
CA VAL A 50 4.81 -9.30 1.23
C VAL A 50 6.08 -9.53 0.40
N LEU A 51 7.18 -9.98 1.00
CA LEU A 51 8.45 -10.23 0.30
C LEU A 51 8.34 -11.39 -0.70
N ASP A 52 7.45 -12.36 -0.43
CA ASP A 52 7.22 -13.50 -1.32
C ASP A 52 6.48 -13.07 -2.60
N CYS A 53 5.68 -12.01 -2.51
CA CYS A 53 4.94 -11.44 -3.63
C CYS A 53 5.82 -10.61 -4.59
N HIS A 54 7.09 -10.35 -4.23
CA HIS A 54 7.98 -9.49 -4.99
C HIS A 54 9.11 -10.29 -5.66
N PRO A 55 9.35 -10.10 -6.97
CA PRO A 55 10.57 -10.56 -7.62
C PRO A 55 11.73 -9.61 -7.33
N GLU A 56 12.97 -10.04 -7.64
CA GLU A 56 14.11 -9.12 -7.64
C GLU A 56 14.03 -8.15 -8.83
N PRO A 57 14.46 -6.88 -8.66
CA PRO A 57 15.11 -6.29 -7.48
C PRO A 57 14.15 -5.73 -6.42
N ALA A 58 12.84 -5.82 -6.64
CA ALA A 58 11.83 -5.18 -5.78
C ALA A 58 11.81 -5.79 -4.36
N ARG A 59 12.06 -7.09 -4.24
CA ARG A 59 12.17 -7.77 -2.94
C ARG A 59 13.32 -7.21 -2.10
N THR A 60 14.53 -7.12 -2.65
CA THR A 60 15.67 -6.52 -1.93
C THR A 60 15.39 -5.08 -1.53
N LYS A 61 14.74 -4.29 -2.40
CA LYS A 61 14.34 -2.92 -2.09
C LYS A 61 13.39 -2.88 -0.90
N LEU A 62 12.34 -3.71 -0.90
CA LEU A 62 11.34 -3.75 0.16
C LEU A 62 11.93 -4.20 1.50
N GLN A 63 12.87 -5.15 1.49
CA GLN A 63 13.65 -5.52 2.68
C GLN A 63 14.42 -4.32 3.26
N ASP A 64 15.04 -3.49 2.41
CA ASP A 64 15.73 -2.27 2.88
C ASP A 64 14.78 -1.25 3.49
N LEU A 65 13.57 -1.10 2.93
CA LEU A 65 12.55 -0.20 3.47
C LEU A 65 12.07 -0.64 4.85
N LEU A 66 11.80 -1.95 5.03
CA LEU A 66 11.41 -2.52 6.32
C LEU A 66 12.52 -2.35 7.36
N ARG A 67 13.74 -2.77 7.02
CA ARG A 67 14.88 -2.76 7.94
C ARG A 67 15.26 -1.35 8.40
N ASN A 68 15.26 -0.39 7.47
CA ASN A 68 15.72 0.98 7.75
C ASN A 68 14.58 1.98 7.91
N GLN A 69 13.33 1.51 7.92
CA GLN A 69 12.14 2.35 8.13
C GLN A 69 12.10 3.53 7.14
N LYS A 70 12.36 3.25 5.87
CA LYS A 70 12.41 4.27 4.82
C LYS A 70 11.09 4.34 4.04
N SER A 71 10.80 5.52 3.53
CA SER A 71 9.72 5.73 2.56
C SER A 71 10.20 5.54 1.13
N HIS A 72 9.29 5.12 0.26
CA HIS A 72 9.52 5.00 -1.17
C HIS A 72 8.24 5.37 -1.92
N VAL A 73 8.30 6.44 -2.71
CA VAL A 73 7.16 6.98 -3.45
C VAL A 73 7.53 7.07 -4.92
N TYR A 74 6.76 6.42 -5.78
CA TYR A 74 7.08 6.30 -7.20
C TYR A 74 5.82 6.03 -8.03
N THR A 75 5.92 6.18 -9.35
CA THR A 75 4.85 5.75 -10.26
C THR A 75 5.26 4.48 -11.01
N VAL A 76 4.28 3.62 -11.27
CA VAL A 76 4.44 2.43 -12.11
C VAL A 76 3.34 2.40 -13.16
N GLU A 77 3.61 1.80 -14.32
CA GLU A 77 2.61 1.54 -15.35
C GLU A 77 2.58 0.04 -15.64
N LYS A 78 1.39 -0.56 -15.53
CA LYS A 78 1.17 -1.98 -15.83
C LYS A 78 -0.14 -2.10 -16.61
N GLY A 79 -0.09 -2.73 -17.79
CA GLY A 79 -1.27 -2.88 -18.65
C GLY A 79 -1.89 -1.55 -19.09
N GLY A 80 -1.07 -0.50 -19.28
CA GLY A 80 -1.53 0.85 -19.64
C GLY A 80 -2.19 1.63 -18.50
N ILE A 81 -2.22 1.09 -17.28
CA ILE A 81 -2.74 1.78 -16.10
C ILE A 81 -1.55 2.31 -15.30
N LYS A 82 -1.47 3.64 -15.19
CA LYS A 82 -0.48 4.32 -14.35
C LYS A 82 -0.97 4.37 -12.90
N LYS A 83 -0.13 4.00 -11.95
CA LYS A 83 -0.40 4.09 -10.50
C LYS A 83 0.69 4.89 -9.79
N LEU A 84 0.31 5.64 -8.76
CA LEU A 84 1.20 6.19 -7.73
C LEU A 84 1.25 5.17 -6.59
N ILE A 85 2.46 4.78 -6.20
CA ILE A 85 2.71 3.86 -5.09
C ILE A 85 3.41 4.66 -4.00
N CYS A 86 2.86 4.62 -2.79
CA CYS A 86 3.42 5.25 -1.60
C CYS A 86 3.66 4.17 -0.54
N GLN A 87 4.91 3.78 -0.35
CA GLN A 87 5.34 2.89 0.72
C GLN A 87 5.94 3.72 1.85
N VAL A 88 5.33 3.70 3.03
CA VAL A 88 5.76 4.53 4.16
C VAL A 88 5.73 3.74 5.48
N PRO A 89 6.64 4.02 6.43
CA PRO A 89 6.56 3.49 7.79
C PRO A 89 5.25 3.87 8.46
N TRP A 90 4.65 2.95 9.20
CA TRP A 90 3.59 3.26 10.15
C TRP A 90 3.99 2.89 11.57
N SER A 91 3.33 3.55 12.52
CA SER A 91 3.60 3.37 13.94
C SER A 91 2.33 3.00 14.68
N LYS A 92 2.46 2.08 15.63
CA LYS A 92 1.44 1.76 16.64
C LYS A 92 1.95 2.27 17.97
N GLU A 93 1.21 3.17 18.61
CA GLU A 93 1.59 3.77 19.92
C GLU A 93 2.99 4.40 19.89
N GLY A 94 3.33 5.09 18.80
CA GLY A 94 4.63 5.77 18.63
C GLY A 94 5.81 4.84 18.32
N LYS A 95 5.60 3.53 18.18
CA LYS A 95 6.63 2.56 17.80
C LYS A 95 6.44 2.10 16.37
N TYR A 96 7.55 1.99 15.64
CA TYR A 96 7.55 1.42 14.28
C TYR A 96 6.87 0.05 14.27
N ALA A 97 5.93 -0.13 13.36
CA ALA A 97 5.08 -1.31 13.29
C ALA A 97 5.07 -1.98 11.91
N GLY A 98 5.85 -1.47 10.95
CA GLY A 98 5.97 -2.03 9.60
C GLY A 98 5.75 -0.97 8.52
N LEU A 99 5.24 -1.38 7.35
CA LEU A 99 4.96 -0.48 6.23
C LEU A 99 3.48 -0.46 5.88
N VAL A 100 3.03 0.71 5.41
CA VAL A 100 1.78 0.89 4.68
C VAL A 100 2.16 1.17 3.22
N GLU A 101 1.55 0.43 2.31
CA GLU A 101 1.54 0.75 0.89
C GLU A 101 0.17 1.29 0.50
N ILE A 102 0.15 2.42 -0.18
CA ILE A 102 -1.04 3.00 -0.81
C ILE A 102 -0.79 3.09 -2.31
N SER A 103 -1.69 2.50 -3.09
CA SER A 103 -1.63 2.43 -4.55
C SER A 103 -2.86 3.12 -5.15
N LEU A 104 -2.64 4.24 -5.84
CA LEU A 104 -3.68 5.07 -6.45
C LEU A 104 -3.53 5.05 -7.98
N VAL A 105 -4.61 4.80 -8.72
CA VAL A 105 -4.62 5.00 -10.17
C VAL A 105 -4.50 6.49 -10.50
N ILE A 106 -3.54 6.83 -11.36
CA ILE A 106 -3.35 8.19 -11.87
C ILE A 106 -4.03 8.29 -13.24
N PRO A 107 -4.92 9.28 -13.46
CA PRO A 107 -5.48 9.54 -14.78
C PRO A 107 -4.38 9.94 -15.77
N SER A 108 -4.60 9.68 -17.07
CA SER A 108 -3.67 10.06 -18.14
C SER A 108 -3.34 11.57 -18.15
N HIS A 109 -4.28 12.40 -17.73
CA HIS A 109 -4.07 13.82 -17.45
C HIS A 109 -4.22 14.10 -15.95
N LEU A 110 -3.12 14.42 -15.29
CA LEU A 110 -3.08 14.80 -13.88
C LEU A 110 -2.73 16.31 -13.77
N PRO A 111 -3.68 17.17 -13.39
CA PRO A 111 -3.39 18.59 -13.18
C PRO A 111 -2.35 18.80 -12.08
N HIS A 112 -1.42 19.72 -12.30
CA HIS A 112 -0.43 20.15 -11.32
C HIS A 112 -0.66 21.62 -10.95
N TYR A 113 -0.88 21.89 -9.67
CA TYR A 113 -1.10 23.23 -9.15
C TYR A 113 0.05 23.61 -8.21
N ILE A 114 0.73 24.73 -8.49
CA ILE A 114 1.64 25.40 -7.55
C ILE A 114 0.78 26.40 -6.75
N ARG A 115 0.86 26.36 -5.42
CA ARG A 115 0.10 27.18 -4.48
C ARG A 115 0.99 27.72 -3.39
#